data_AF-F9WIP3-F1
#
_entry.id   AF-F9WIP3-F1
#
_cell.length_a   1.000
_cell.length_b   1.000
_cell.length_c   1.000
_cell.angle_alpha   90.00
_cell.angle_beta   90.00
_cell.angle_gamma   90.00
#
_symmetry.space_group_name_H-M   'P 1'
#
loop_
_entity.id
_entity.type
_entity.pdbx_description
1 polymer ?
#
loop_
_entity_poly.entity_id
_entity_poly.type
_entity_poly.pdbx_seq_one_letter_code
_entity_poly.pdbx_strand_id
1 'polypeptide(L)'
;MGKLQICICGARNLENEKDLCLPDPYCCVRLGGKTFKTKVVNNSCDPVWNQTFRFHVSSGADAQVCVELWNRGIVTDNILGSVCLPLKNLTMGVVTDSWYMLSHSETSAEVRIRLLACDFGAKPQASEKWKVTRDINACPVFAAGGMPPPLPDPVTVSTNSNNMPMLKNMGPPVVPAIFASS
;
A
#
# COMPACT_ATOMS: atom_id res chain seq x y z
N MET A 1 -5.56 21.60 -12.42
CA MET A 1 -4.41 21.27 -11.56
C MET A 1 -4.95 20.53 -10.36
N GLY A 2 -4.54 19.29 -10.15
CA GLY A 2 -4.91 18.51 -8.97
C GLY A 2 -3.84 18.60 -7.87
N LYS A 3 -4.20 18.28 -6.62
CA LYS A 3 -3.33 18.21 -5.45
C LYS A 3 -3.10 16.75 -5.08
N LEU A 4 -1.82 16.36 -5.06
CA LEU A 4 -1.37 15.05 -4.62
C LEU A 4 -0.63 15.21 -3.28
N GLN A 5 -0.97 14.38 -2.31
CA GLN A 5 -0.11 14.14 -1.16
C GLN A 5 0.57 12.78 -1.33
N ILE A 6 1.86 12.72 -1.01
CA ILE A 6 2.65 11.50 -0.99
C ILE A 6 3.40 11.43 0.32
N CYS A 7 3.33 10.30 1.02
CA CYS A 7 4.09 10.06 2.23
C CYS A 7 5.06 8.89 1.99
N ILE A 8 6.34 9.17 2.13
CA ILE A 8 7.39 8.15 2.15
C ILE A 8 7.47 7.64 3.59
N CYS A 9 6.95 6.45 3.83
CA CYS A 9 6.78 5.92 5.18
C CYS A 9 8.08 5.29 5.67
N GLY A 10 8.64 4.38 4.87
CA GLY A 10 9.87 3.67 5.19
C GLY A 10 10.32 2.80 4.02
N ALA A 11 11.47 2.14 4.17
CA ALA A 11 11.94 1.10 3.27
C ALA A 11 12.35 -0.12 4.09
N ARG A 12 12.54 -1.25 3.42
CA ARG A 12 13.03 -2.49 4.04
C ARG A 12 13.90 -3.27 3.06
N ASN A 13 14.64 -4.22 3.61
CA ASN A 13 15.46 -5.15 2.83
C ASN A 13 16.55 -4.43 2.00
N LEU A 14 17.21 -3.44 2.62
CA LEU A 14 18.33 -2.71 2.00
C LEU A 14 19.70 -3.37 2.29
N GLU A 15 19.71 -4.48 3.01
CA GLU A 15 20.92 -5.19 3.37
C GLU A 15 21.57 -5.81 2.13
N ASN A 16 22.84 -5.50 1.91
CA ASN A 16 23.66 -6.14 0.90
C ASN A 16 24.75 -6.92 1.61
N GLU A 17 24.79 -8.24 1.40
CA GLU A 17 25.79 -9.13 2.04
C GLU A 17 27.24 -8.75 1.73
N LYS A 18 27.46 -7.97 0.66
CA LYS A 18 28.78 -7.50 0.24
C LYS A 18 29.22 -6.23 0.96
N ASP A 19 28.29 -5.51 1.58
CA ASP A 19 28.59 -4.23 2.23
C ASP A 19 29.07 -4.47 3.67
N LEU A 20 30.23 -3.89 3.98
CA LEU A 20 30.84 -3.97 5.32
C LEU A 20 30.17 -3.02 6.32
N CYS A 21 29.33 -2.09 5.84
CA CYS A 21 28.68 -1.04 6.63
C CYS A 21 27.18 -1.00 6.30
N LEU A 22 26.38 -0.57 7.27
CA LEU A 22 24.96 -0.31 7.06
C LEU A 22 24.76 0.94 6.18
N PRO A 23 23.71 0.98 5.34
CA PRO A 23 23.46 2.12 4.48
C PRO A 23 22.91 3.32 5.27
N ASP A 24 23.08 4.52 4.69
CA ASP A 24 22.50 5.79 5.14
C ASP A 24 21.40 6.24 4.15
N PRO A 25 20.24 5.57 4.13
CA PRO A 25 19.25 5.75 3.08
C PRO A 25 18.47 7.07 3.15
N TYR A 26 18.10 7.58 1.96
CA TYR A 26 17.13 8.65 1.75
C TYR A 26 16.40 8.49 0.42
N CYS A 27 15.17 9.01 0.31
CA CYS A 27 14.40 8.97 -0.94
C CYS A 27 14.39 10.32 -1.65
N CYS A 28 14.49 10.30 -2.98
CA CYS A 28 14.20 11.41 -3.88
C CYS A 28 12.84 11.17 -4.54
N VAL A 29 11.90 12.08 -4.34
CA VAL A 29 10.55 12.02 -4.92
C VAL A 29 10.44 13.06 -6.03
N ARG A 30 10.07 12.62 -7.23
CA ARG A 30 10.00 13.43 -8.45
C ARG A 30 8.62 13.39 -9.08
N LEU A 31 8.08 14.57 -9.41
CA LEU A 31 6.83 14.71 -10.17
C LEU A 31 6.82 16.04 -10.93
N GLY A 32 6.60 15.99 -12.25
CA GLY A 32 6.38 17.20 -13.07
C GLY A 32 7.47 18.27 -12.95
N GLY A 33 8.74 17.85 -12.91
CA GLY A 33 9.91 18.73 -12.76
C GLY A 33 10.20 19.20 -11.32
N LYS A 34 9.35 18.86 -10.34
CA LYS A 34 9.62 19.11 -8.91
C LYS A 34 10.27 17.89 -8.28
N THR A 35 11.27 18.14 -7.45
CA THR A 35 11.99 17.10 -6.70
C THR A 35 12.02 17.48 -5.23
N PHE A 36 11.65 16.55 -4.36
CA PHE A 36 11.85 16.66 -2.91
C PHE A 36 12.68 15.48 -2.42
N LYS A 37 13.41 15.67 -1.32
CA LYS A 37 14.21 14.62 -0.69
C LYS A 37 13.73 14.41 0.74
N THR A 38 13.73 13.17 1.20
CA THR A 38 13.55 12.89 2.62
C THR A 38 14.82 13.25 3.39
N LYS A 39 14.69 13.35 4.72
CA LYS A 39 15.85 13.22 5.62
C LYS A 39 16.60 11.91 5.37
N VAL A 40 17.88 11.92 5.70
CA VAL A 40 18.74 10.74 5.70
C VAL A 40 18.56 10.05 7.05
N VAL A 41 18.42 8.73 7.03
CA VAL A 41 18.47 7.89 8.24
C VAL A 41 19.81 7.18 8.21
N ASN A 42 20.57 7.25 9.29
CA ASN A 42 21.93 6.70 9.31
C ASN A 42 21.93 5.24 9.76
N ASN A 43 22.79 4.42 9.15
CA ASN A 43 23.07 3.04 9.52
C ASN A 43 21.80 2.18 9.68
N SER A 44 20.96 2.09 8.63
CA SER A 44 19.68 1.39 8.73
C SER A 44 19.28 0.68 7.44
N CYS A 45 19.06 -0.63 7.52
CA CYS A 45 18.51 -1.43 6.42
C CYS A 45 16.98 -1.34 6.29
N ASP A 46 16.31 -0.80 7.31
CA ASP A 46 14.85 -0.67 7.39
C ASP A 46 14.45 0.74 7.87
N PRO A 47 14.84 1.78 7.10
CA PRO A 47 14.64 3.16 7.53
C PRO A 47 13.17 3.54 7.60
N VAL A 48 12.82 4.38 8.57
CA VAL A 48 11.48 4.95 8.72
C VAL A 48 11.57 6.48 8.64
N TRP A 49 10.88 7.07 7.65
CA TRP A 49 10.89 8.52 7.45
C TRP A 49 9.58 9.18 7.83
N ASN A 50 8.43 8.56 7.52
CA ASN A 50 7.09 9.13 7.67
C ASN A 50 6.99 10.59 7.19
N GLN A 51 7.60 10.89 6.04
CA GLN A 51 7.69 12.24 5.50
C GLN A 51 6.67 12.46 4.38
N THR A 52 5.82 13.48 4.56
CA THR A 52 4.77 13.84 3.61
C THR A 52 5.16 15.03 2.76
N PHE A 53 5.05 14.87 1.45
CA PHE A 53 5.23 15.90 0.44
C PHE A 53 3.91 16.20 -0.27
N ARG A 54 3.79 17.44 -0.77
CA ARG A 54 2.60 17.91 -1.49
C ARG A 54 2.99 18.39 -2.87
N PHE A 55 2.31 17.88 -3.88
CA PHE A 55 2.54 18.21 -5.28
C PHE A 55 1.27 18.76 -5.93
N HIS A 56 1.49 19.56 -6.97
CA HIS A 56 0.44 19.97 -7.89
C HIS A 56 0.60 19.17 -9.18
N VAL A 57 -0.41 18.42 -9.56
CA VAL A 57 -0.46 17.58 -10.76
C VAL A 57 -1.13 18.40 -11.85
N SER A 58 -0.40 18.71 -12.91
CA SER A 58 -0.97 19.24 -14.15
C SER A 58 -1.80 18.17 -14.86
N SER A 59 -2.84 18.59 -15.58
CA SER A 59 -3.92 17.73 -16.12
C SER A 59 -3.49 16.80 -17.27
N GLY A 60 -2.31 16.18 -17.20
CA GLY A 60 -1.90 15.10 -18.08
C GLY A 60 -2.37 13.76 -17.52
N ALA A 61 -3.09 12.99 -18.32
CA ALA A 61 -3.55 11.64 -17.97
C ALA A 61 -2.39 10.67 -17.63
N ASP A 62 -1.17 10.99 -18.04
CA ASP A 62 0.03 10.18 -17.89
C ASP A 62 0.99 10.65 -16.79
N ALA A 63 0.51 11.44 -15.82
CA ALA A 63 1.35 11.85 -14.69
C ALA A 63 1.77 10.63 -13.85
N GLN A 64 3.07 10.50 -13.61
CA GLN A 64 3.67 9.46 -12.76
C GLN A 64 4.54 10.11 -11.70
N VAL A 65 4.48 9.60 -10.48
CA VAL A 65 5.43 9.98 -9.43
C VAL A 65 6.54 8.95 -9.40
N CYS A 66 7.78 9.40 -9.52
CA CYS A 66 8.95 8.53 -9.41
C CYS A 66 9.63 8.75 -8.06
N VAL A 67 9.96 7.65 -7.39
CA VAL A 67 10.67 7.63 -6.12
C VAL A 67 11.96 6.85 -6.35
N GLU A 68 13.08 7.47 -6.05
CA GLU A 68 14.40 6.85 -6.09
C GLU A 68 14.90 6.71 -4.66
N LEU A 69 15.41 5.54 -4.30
CA LEU A 69 16.06 5.30 -3.02
C LEU A 69 17.57 5.41 -3.22
N TRP A 70 18.21 6.20 -2.36
CA TRP A 70 19.62 6.52 -2.41
C TRP A 70 20.27 6.16 -1.09
N ASN A 71 21.51 5.68 -1.13
CA ASN A 71 22.41 5.53 0.00
C ASN A 71 23.38 6.72 0.00
N ARG A 72 23.41 7.50 1.08
CA ARG A 72 24.38 8.57 1.24
C ARG A 72 25.77 7.96 1.45
N GLY A 73 26.72 8.35 0.60
CA GLY A 73 28.12 7.97 0.75
C GLY A 73 28.97 9.11 1.30
N ILE A 74 30.20 8.79 1.67
CA ILE A 74 31.20 9.79 2.11
C ILE A 74 31.62 10.68 0.94
N VAL A 75 31.79 10.09 -0.25
CA VAL A 75 32.29 10.78 -1.46
C VAL A 75 31.16 10.96 -2.47
N THR A 76 30.40 9.91 -2.76
CA THR A 76 29.30 9.91 -3.72
C THR A 76 28.13 9.10 -3.20
N ASP A 77 26.91 9.56 -3.50
CA ASP A 77 25.68 8.84 -3.17
C ASP A 77 25.41 7.75 -4.23
N ASN A 78 24.98 6.58 -3.77
CA ASN A 78 24.70 5.43 -4.61
C ASN A 78 23.19 5.21 -4.71
N ILE A 79 22.68 4.93 -5.91
CA ILE A 79 21.26 4.60 -6.07
C ILE A 79 21.04 3.13 -5.66
N LEU A 80 20.08 2.89 -4.76
CA LEU A 80 19.69 1.55 -4.30
C LEU A 80 18.52 0.96 -5.11
N GLY A 81 17.77 1.81 -5.81
CA GLY A 81 16.69 1.41 -6.69
C GLY A 81 15.68 2.52 -6.92
N SER A 82 14.71 2.28 -7.78
CA SER A 82 13.66 3.26 -8.08
C SER A 82 12.31 2.61 -8.38
N VAL A 83 11.24 3.38 -8.23
CA VAL A 83 9.88 2.97 -8.59
C VAL A 83 9.13 4.17 -9.16
N CYS A 84 8.37 3.98 -10.23
CA CYS A 84 7.47 4.99 -10.77
C CYS A 84 6.02 4.49 -10.67
N LEU A 85 5.17 5.30 -10.05
CA LEU A 85 3.78 4.97 -9.77
C LEU A 85 2.86 5.84 -10.64
N PRO A 86 2.00 5.23 -11.47
CA PRO A 86 1.06 5.98 -12.28
C PRO A 86 -0.07 6.56 -11.43
N LEU A 87 -0.35 7.85 -11.58
CA LEU A 87 -1.37 8.53 -10.78
C LEU A 87 -2.80 8.28 -11.28
N LYS A 88 -2.96 7.71 -12.48
CA LYS A 88 -4.27 7.45 -13.11
C LYS A 88 -5.14 6.43 -12.36
N ASN A 89 -4.53 5.55 -11.57
CA ASN A 89 -5.22 4.48 -10.83
C ASN A 89 -5.66 4.92 -9.42
N LEU A 90 -5.46 6.19 -9.05
CA LEU A 90 -5.83 6.69 -7.72
C LEU A 90 -7.33 7.03 -7.66
N THR A 91 -7.94 6.68 -6.54
CA THR A 91 -9.30 7.11 -6.19
C THR A 91 -9.23 8.39 -5.38
N MET A 92 -9.99 9.40 -5.79
CA MET A 92 -10.02 10.70 -5.13
C MET A 92 -10.47 10.55 -3.67
N GLY A 93 -9.67 11.11 -2.76
CA GLY A 93 -9.94 11.13 -1.33
C GLY A 93 -9.59 9.83 -0.60
N VAL A 94 -9.22 8.75 -1.30
CA VAL A 94 -8.84 7.48 -0.66
C VAL A 94 -7.32 7.41 -0.57
N VAL A 95 -6.81 7.04 0.62
CA VAL A 95 -5.38 6.81 0.82
C VAL A 95 -5.03 5.41 0.33
N THR A 96 -4.11 5.32 -0.63
CA THR A 96 -3.49 4.06 -1.03
C THR A 96 -2.21 3.89 -0.22
N ASP A 97 -2.11 2.84 0.60
CA ASP A 97 -0.91 2.47 1.37
C ASP A 97 -0.41 1.11 0.88
N SER A 98 0.81 1.04 0.36
CA SER A 98 1.37 -0.20 -0.17
C SER A 98 2.89 -0.22 -0.13
N TRP A 99 3.44 -1.43 -0.10
CA TRP A 99 4.85 -1.70 -0.33
C TRP A 99 5.08 -1.87 -1.83
N TYR A 100 6.15 -1.26 -2.32
CA TYR A 100 6.56 -1.33 -3.71
C TYR A 100 7.99 -1.81 -3.81
N MET A 101 8.20 -2.90 -4.54
CA MET A 101 9.54 -3.39 -4.86
C MET A 101 10.24 -2.41 -5.80
N LEU A 102 11.50 -2.11 -5.49
CA LEU A 102 12.31 -1.20 -6.27
C LEU A 102 12.90 -1.91 -7.49
N SER A 103 12.74 -1.29 -8.65
CA SER A 103 13.44 -1.66 -9.87
C SER A 103 14.93 -1.33 -9.73
N HIS A 104 15.77 -2.13 -10.39
CA HIS A 104 17.24 -1.98 -10.37
C HIS A 104 17.86 -2.08 -8.96
N SER A 105 17.18 -2.72 -8.02
CA SER A 105 17.73 -3.02 -6.70
C SER A 105 18.51 -4.34 -6.72
N GLU A 106 19.68 -4.34 -6.09
CA GLU A 106 20.47 -5.56 -5.89
C GLU A 106 19.94 -6.42 -4.73
N THR A 107 19.24 -5.82 -3.77
CA THR A 107 18.87 -6.43 -2.49
C THR A 107 17.39 -6.81 -2.41
N SER A 108 16.63 -6.73 -3.51
CA SER A 108 15.16 -6.83 -3.48
C SER A 108 14.52 -5.81 -2.52
N ALA A 109 15.07 -4.60 -2.49
CA ALA A 109 14.60 -3.53 -1.63
C ALA A 109 13.15 -3.14 -1.93
N GLU A 110 12.39 -2.82 -0.88
CA GLU A 110 11.02 -2.35 -1.00
C GLU A 110 10.84 -1.01 -0.27
N VAL A 111 9.99 -0.14 -0.82
CA VAL A 111 9.62 1.14 -0.21
C VAL A 111 8.11 1.18 0.07
N ARG A 112 7.74 1.60 1.28
CA ARG A 112 6.34 1.82 1.66
C ARG A 112 5.94 3.26 1.33
N ILE A 113 5.00 3.40 0.42
CA ILE A 113 4.52 4.70 -0.05
C ILE A 113 3.01 4.79 0.21
N ARG A 114 2.59 5.93 0.78
CA ARG A 114 1.19 6.34 0.78
C ARG A 114 0.94 7.40 -0.26
N LEU A 115 -0.18 7.29 -0.96
CA LEU A 115 -0.65 8.26 -1.94
C LEU A 115 -2.07 8.70 -1.60
N LEU A 116 -2.34 9.99 -1.75
CA LEU A 116 -3.68 10.56 -1.62
C LEU A 116 -3.90 11.61 -2.72
N ALA A 117 -4.80 11.30 -3.65
CA ALA A 117 -5.30 12.26 -4.62
C ALA A 117 -6.42 13.08 -3.98
N CYS A 118 -6.22 14.38 -3.76
CA CYS A 118 -7.18 15.18 -3.01
C CYS A 118 -8.39 15.65 -3.84
N ASP A 119 -8.19 15.89 -5.13
CA ASP A 119 -9.15 16.54 -6.03
C ASP A 119 -9.07 16.01 -7.49
N PHE A 120 -8.39 14.88 -7.69
CA PHE A 120 -8.27 14.21 -8.99
C PHE A 120 -8.34 12.68 -8.83
N GLY A 121 -8.46 11.95 -9.94
CA GLY A 121 -8.58 10.49 -9.96
C GLY A 121 -10.01 10.01 -10.12
N ALA A 122 -10.24 8.71 -9.92
CA ALA A 122 -11.56 8.10 -9.98
C ALA A 122 -12.44 8.61 -8.83
N LYS A 123 -13.75 8.77 -9.07
CA LYS A 123 -14.68 9.09 -7.99
C LYS A 123 -14.83 7.86 -7.07
N PRO A 124 -14.82 8.04 -5.74
CA PRO A 124 -14.98 6.93 -4.80
C PRO A 124 -16.35 6.27 -4.97
N GLN A 125 -16.36 4.94 -4.91
CA GLN A 125 -17.61 4.15 -4.89
C GLN A 125 -18.35 4.35 -3.56
N ALA A 126 -19.65 4.01 -3.52
CA ALA A 126 -20.46 4.17 -2.31
C ALA A 126 -19.88 3.42 -1.09
N SER A 127 -19.27 2.24 -1.31
CA SER A 127 -18.59 1.42 -0.30
C SER A 127 -17.26 2.01 0.20
N GLU A 128 -16.69 2.98 -0.52
CA GLU A 128 -15.42 3.64 -0.19
C GLU A 128 -15.61 5.05 0.35
N LYS A 129 -16.85 5.57 0.31
CA LYS A 129 -17.17 6.92 0.77
C LYS A 129 -16.73 7.17 2.22
N TRP A 130 -16.80 6.14 3.07
CA TRP A 130 -16.34 6.22 4.46
C TRP A 130 -14.82 6.20 4.62
N LYS A 131 -14.04 5.99 3.56
CA LYS A 131 -12.55 6.04 3.57
C LYS A 131 -12.01 7.40 3.12
N VAL A 132 -12.89 8.31 2.69
CA VAL A 132 -12.50 9.59 2.08
C VAL A 132 -11.90 10.53 3.13
N THR A 133 -10.66 10.97 2.93
CA THR A 133 -9.93 11.89 3.80
C THR A 133 -9.21 12.98 2.99
N ARG A 134 -8.87 14.09 3.65
CA ARG A 134 -8.00 15.15 3.11
C ARG A 134 -6.58 15.13 3.71
N ASP A 135 -6.38 14.30 4.72
CA ASP A 135 -5.09 14.12 5.38
C ASP A 135 -4.61 12.69 5.15
N ILE A 136 -3.48 12.58 4.46
CA ILE A 136 -2.82 11.30 4.16
C ILE A 136 -2.34 10.56 5.42
N ASN A 137 -2.13 11.29 6.52
CA ASN A 137 -1.68 10.72 7.77
C ASN A 137 -2.82 10.25 8.67
N ALA A 138 -4.05 10.65 8.37
CA ALA A 138 -5.17 10.31 9.21
C ALA A 138 -5.49 8.81 9.09
N CYS A 139 -5.76 8.17 10.23
CA CYS A 139 -6.11 6.75 10.26
C CYS A 139 -7.37 6.52 9.42
N PRO A 140 -7.37 5.57 8.47
CA PRO A 140 -8.53 5.33 7.60
C PRO A 140 -9.81 5.00 8.37
N VAL A 141 -9.70 4.57 9.63
CA VAL A 141 -10.81 4.28 10.56
C VAL A 141 -11.41 5.55 11.20
N PHE A 142 -10.64 6.62 11.38
CA PHE A 142 -11.07 7.82 12.14
C PHE A 142 -11.15 9.10 11.28
N ALA A 143 -10.42 9.15 10.16
CA ALA A 143 -10.18 10.36 9.38
C ALA A 143 -11.39 10.91 8.61
N ALA A 144 -12.33 10.02 8.25
CA ALA A 144 -13.33 10.30 7.24
C ALA A 144 -14.70 10.69 7.82
N GLY A 145 -14.87 10.67 9.14
CA GLY A 145 -16.19 10.84 9.78
C GLY A 145 -17.22 9.76 9.40
N GLY A 146 -16.83 8.76 8.60
CA GLY A 146 -17.64 7.62 8.21
C GLY A 146 -17.24 6.40 9.02
N MET A 147 -18.22 5.80 9.69
CA MET A 147 -18.05 4.49 10.32
C MET A 147 -17.80 3.46 9.20
N PRO A 148 -16.86 2.51 9.36
CA PRO A 148 -16.84 1.36 8.47
C PRO A 148 -18.23 0.72 8.47
N PRO A 149 -18.71 0.18 7.33
CA PRO A 149 -19.93 -0.60 7.34
C PRO A 149 -19.81 -1.69 8.43
N PRO A 150 -20.88 -1.95 9.20
CA PRO A 150 -20.84 -2.99 10.21
C PRO A 150 -20.32 -4.27 9.56
N LEU A 151 -19.38 -4.93 10.23
CA LEU A 151 -18.89 -6.23 9.77
C LEU A 151 -20.12 -7.12 9.55
N PRO A 152 -20.17 -7.93 8.48
CA PRO A 152 -21.20 -8.95 8.38
C PRO A 152 -21.17 -9.76 9.67
N ASP A 153 -22.34 -10.01 10.26
CA ASP A 153 -22.45 -10.75 11.52
C ASP A 153 -21.56 -12.00 11.44
N PRO A 154 -20.77 -12.30 12.48
CA PRO A 154 -19.93 -13.49 12.48
C PRO A 154 -20.83 -14.67 12.11
N VAL A 155 -20.48 -15.36 11.02
CA VAL A 155 -21.23 -16.53 10.55
C VAL A 155 -21.34 -17.45 11.76
N THR A 156 -22.53 -17.53 12.35
CA THR A 156 -22.77 -18.40 13.49
C THR A 156 -22.81 -19.80 12.90
N VAL A 157 -21.63 -20.40 12.76
CA VAL A 157 -21.51 -21.82 12.51
C VAL A 157 -22.06 -22.44 13.77
N SER A 158 -23.33 -22.84 13.73
CA SER A 158 -23.95 -23.57 14.83
C SER A 158 -23.07 -24.79 15.08
N THR A 159 -22.40 -24.81 16.23
CA THR A 159 -21.59 -25.93 16.67
C THR A 159 -22.45 -26.84 17.55
N ASN A 160 -22.17 -28.13 17.53
CA ASN A 160 -22.77 -29.04 18.51
C ASN A 160 -22.10 -28.88 19.88
N SER A 161 -22.57 -29.60 20.90
CA SER A 161 -22.03 -29.57 22.27
C SER A 161 -20.54 -29.91 22.39
N ASN A 162 -19.93 -30.43 21.32
CA ASN A 162 -18.51 -30.77 21.23
C ASN A 162 -17.71 -29.74 20.39
N ASN A 163 -18.29 -28.56 20.14
CA ASN A 163 -17.67 -27.47 19.40
C ASN A 163 -17.29 -27.82 17.94
N MET A 164 -17.92 -28.84 17.35
CA MET A 164 -17.72 -29.20 15.94
C MET A 164 -18.68 -28.40 15.06
N PRO A 165 -18.23 -27.82 13.93
CA PRO A 165 -19.10 -27.05 13.04
C PRO A 165 -20.17 -27.96 12.43
N MET A 166 -21.45 -27.66 12.66
CA MET A 166 -22.53 -28.40 11.99
C MET A 166 -22.56 -27.97 10.52
N LEU A 167 -22.18 -28.88 9.62
CA LEU A 167 -22.40 -28.68 8.19
C LEU A 167 -23.91 -28.53 7.95
N LYS A 168 -24.34 -27.34 7.52
CA LYS A 168 -25.69 -27.13 7.01
C LYS A 168 -25.70 -27.56 5.54
N ASN A 169 -26.64 -28.47 5.21
CA ASN A 169 -26.96 -29.00 3.88
C ASN A 169 -26.15 -30.21 3.40
N MET A 170 -26.46 -31.39 3.94
CA MET A 170 -26.63 -32.55 3.04
C MET A 170 -28.11 -32.68 2.72
N GLY A 171 -28.45 -32.70 1.43
CA GLY A 171 -29.76 -33.17 0.98
C GLY A 171 -30.02 -34.61 1.43
N PRO A 172 -31.25 -35.13 1.27
CA PRO A 172 -31.56 -36.48 1.70
C PRO A 172 -30.60 -37.50 1.06
N PRO A 173 -30.23 -38.56 1.78
CA PRO A 173 -29.26 -39.54 1.31
C PRO A 173 -29.72 -40.16 -0.01
N VAL A 174 -28.87 -40.11 -1.03
CA VAL A 174 -29.07 -40.88 -2.26
C VAL A 174 -28.86 -42.35 -1.91
N VAL A 175 -29.96 -43.10 -1.80
CA VAL A 175 -29.92 -44.56 -1.67
C VAL A 175 -29.52 -45.12 -3.04
N PRO A 176 -28.45 -45.93 -3.17
CA PRO A 176 -28.22 -46.65 -4.42
C PRO A 176 -29.27 -47.76 -4.54
N ALA A 177 -30.18 -47.60 -5.48
CA ALA A 177 -31.02 -48.70 -5.94
C ALA A 177 -30.15 -49.65 -6.77
N ILE A 178 -29.87 -50.85 -6.25
CA ILE A 178 -29.47 -51.98 -7.09
C ILE A 178 -30.52 -53.07 -6.90
N PHE A 179 -31.14 -53.38 -8.03
CA PHE A 179 -32.20 -54.34 -8.24
C PHE A 179 -31.79 -55.75 -7.80
N ALA A 180 -32.72 -56.42 -7.12
CA ALA A 180 -32.82 -57.87 -7.19
C ALA A 180 -33.42 -58.23 -8.56
N SER A 181 -32.77 -59.13 -9.29
CA SER A 181 -33.39 -59.92 -10.33
C SER A 181 -33.00 -61.37 -10.12
N SER A 182 -34.03 -62.21 -10.17
CA SER A 182 -34.06 -63.66 -10.01
C SER A 182 -33.08 -64.43 -10.88
#